data_AF-A0A973ABH6-F1
#
_entry.id   AF-A0A973ABH6-F1
#
_cell.length_a   1.000
_cell.length_b   1.000
_cell.length_c   1.000
_cell.angle_alpha   90.00
_cell.angle_beta   90.00
_cell.angle_gamma   90.00
#
_symmetry.space_group_name_H-M   'P 1'
#
loop_
_entity.id
_entity.type
_entity.pdbx_description
1 polymer ?
#
loop_
_entity_poly.entity_id
_entity_poly.type
_entity_poly.pdbx_seq_one_letter_code
_entity_poly.pdbx_strand_id
1 'polypeptide(L)'
;MVKKNKFHITLIVSANELDDLNHVNNIHYIKWVQDVAQKHWGILSNTNLEAKYVWVVLRHEVDYLSSARLNDEITVKTWIGDSYGVKSERFVEIKKGDKLIANAKTIWCLLDKMTMKPVRIPSEIIKILQSDSN
;
A
#
# COMPACT_ATOMS: atom_id res chain seq x y z
N MET A 1 16.12 -15.22 -2.38
CA MET A 1 16.26 -13.89 -1.76
C MET A 1 14.93 -13.17 -1.87
N VAL A 2 14.38 -12.65 -0.77
CA VAL A 2 13.09 -11.94 -0.77
C VAL A 2 13.30 -10.55 -1.39
N LYS A 3 12.49 -10.20 -2.40
CA LYS A 3 12.51 -8.90 -3.05
C LYS A 3 12.05 -7.83 -2.05
N LYS A 4 12.93 -6.94 -1.60
CA LYS A 4 12.65 -5.81 -0.70
C LYS A 4 11.62 -4.83 -1.26
N ASN A 5 11.43 -4.76 -2.59
CA ASN A 5 10.38 -3.92 -3.17
C ASN A 5 8.98 -4.54 -3.12
N LYS A 6 8.82 -5.79 -2.61
CA LYS A 6 7.53 -6.47 -2.45
C LYS A 6 7.28 -6.79 -0.99
N PHE A 7 6.02 -6.66 -0.59
CA PHE A 7 5.57 -6.98 0.75
C PHE A 7 4.16 -7.55 0.69
N HIS A 8 3.78 -8.32 1.70
CA HIS A 8 2.39 -8.74 1.84
C HIS A 8 2.02 -8.87 3.30
N ILE A 9 0.72 -8.79 3.55
CA ILE A 9 0.10 -9.14 4.83
C ILE A 9 -1.04 -10.11 4.56
N THR A 10 -1.36 -10.90 5.58
CA THR A 10 -2.59 -11.70 5.64
C THR A 10 -3.51 -11.12 6.71
N LEU A 11 -4.81 -11.23 6.47
CA LEU A 11 -5.86 -10.83 7.40
C LEU A 11 -7.08 -11.75 7.24
N ILE A 12 -7.89 -11.80 8.28
CA ILE A 12 -9.18 -12.51 8.28
C ILE A 12 -10.27 -11.45 8.31
N VAL A 13 -11.22 -11.53 7.38
CA VAL A 13 -12.33 -10.57 7.32
C VAL A 13 -13.17 -10.64 8.58
N SER A 14 -13.37 -9.50 9.25
CA SER A 14 -14.21 -9.38 10.44
C SER A 14 -15.59 -8.82 10.15
N ALA A 15 -16.54 -9.06 11.06
CA ALA A 15 -17.95 -8.67 10.89
C ALA A 15 -18.17 -7.15 10.77
N ASN A 16 -17.30 -6.34 11.36
CA ASN A 16 -17.33 -4.87 11.24
C ASN A 16 -16.90 -4.35 9.87
N GLU A 17 -16.40 -5.21 8.98
CA GLU A 17 -15.99 -4.83 7.62
C GLU A 17 -17.09 -5.06 6.60
N LEU A 18 -18.19 -5.69 6.99
CA LEU A 18 -19.32 -6.02 6.13
C LEU A 18 -20.29 -4.84 6.04
N ASP A 19 -20.99 -4.74 4.91
CA ASP A 19 -22.16 -3.87 4.73
C ASP A 19 -23.47 -4.68 4.72
N ASP A 20 -24.59 -3.98 4.49
CA ASP A 20 -25.95 -4.55 4.47
C ASP A 20 -26.13 -5.65 3.39
N LEU A 21 -25.21 -5.77 2.44
CA LEU A 21 -25.22 -6.80 1.40
C LEU A 21 -24.44 -8.07 1.81
N ASN A 22 -23.99 -8.14 3.08
CA ASN A 22 -23.25 -9.27 3.66
C ASN A 22 -21.93 -9.60 2.95
N HIS A 23 -21.29 -8.59 2.38
CA HIS A 23 -19.91 -8.67 1.89
C HIS A 23 -19.10 -7.49 2.39
N VAL A 24 -17.78 -7.60 2.24
CA VAL A 24 -16.87 -6.52 2.64
C VAL A 24 -17.22 -5.24 1.89
N ASN A 25 -17.40 -4.16 2.63
CA ASN A 25 -17.65 -2.84 2.06
C ASN A 25 -16.41 -2.36 1.29
N ASN A 26 -16.63 -1.64 0.19
CA ASN A 26 -15.55 -1.18 -0.69
C ASN A 26 -14.50 -0.29 0.03
N ILE A 27 -14.86 0.39 1.13
CA ILE A 27 -13.93 1.21 1.92
C ILE A 27 -12.86 0.36 2.62
N HIS A 28 -13.18 -0.88 3.01
CA HIS A 28 -12.24 -1.76 3.69
C HIS A 28 -11.13 -2.25 2.75
N TYR A 29 -11.42 -2.44 1.46
CA TYR A 29 -10.39 -2.70 0.47
C TYR A 29 -9.38 -1.54 0.38
N ILE A 30 -9.86 -0.29 0.39
CA ILE A 30 -8.99 0.90 0.40
C ILE A 30 -8.17 0.95 1.68
N LYS A 31 -8.80 0.64 2.83
CA LYS A 31 -8.10 0.52 4.11
C LYS A 31 -6.98 -0.50 4.04
N TRP A 32 -7.23 -1.69 3.50
CA TRP A 32 -6.21 -2.72 3.34
C TRP A 32 -5.05 -2.28 2.42
N VAL A 33 -5.35 -1.57 1.33
CA VAL A 33 -4.35 -0.95 0.44
C VAL A 33 -3.46 0.04 1.19
N GLN A 34 -4.03 0.87 2.08
CA GLN A 34 -3.27 1.82 2.89
C GLN A 34 -2.46 1.11 3.98
N ASP A 35 -3.06 0.17 4.70
CA ASP A 35 -2.43 -0.54 5.81
C ASP A 35 -1.21 -1.34 5.33
N VAL A 36 -1.31 -2.04 4.18
CA VAL A 36 -0.16 -2.78 3.62
C VAL A 36 0.96 -1.82 3.17
N ALA A 37 0.61 -0.65 2.63
CA ALA A 37 1.57 0.35 2.19
C ALA A 37 2.34 0.96 3.37
N GLN A 38 1.63 1.28 4.45
CA GLN A 38 2.21 1.83 5.68
C GLN A 38 3.12 0.81 6.37
N LYS A 39 2.68 -0.44 6.51
CA LYS A 39 3.49 -1.53 7.07
C LYS A 39 4.75 -1.78 6.24
N HIS A 40 4.62 -1.78 4.91
CA HIS A 40 5.78 -1.92 4.03
C HIS A 40 6.77 -0.75 4.19
N TRP A 41 6.27 0.48 4.25
CA TRP A 41 7.13 1.65 4.50
C TRP A 41 7.86 1.51 5.83
N GLY A 42 7.18 1.18 6.94
CA GLY A 42 7.82 1.02 8.26
C GLY A 42 8.89 -0.08 8.33
N ILE A 43 8.88 -1.05 7.42
CA ILE A 43 9.97 -2.05 7.29
C ILE A 43 11.14 -1.51 6.47
N LEU A 44 10.85 -0.70 5.45
CA LEU A 44 11.84 -0.13 4.55
C LEU A 44 12.54 1.11 5.13
N SER A 45 11.83 1.91 5.92
CA SER A 45 12.32 3.12 6.53
C SER A 45 13.05 2.85 7.85
N ASN A 46 13.51 3.94 8.46
CA ASN A 46 14.04 3.97 9.81
C ASN A 46 13.45 5.18 10.53
N THR A 47 13.68 5.26 11.84
CA THR A 47 13.15 6.34 12.70
C THR A 47 13.55 7.74 12.24
N ASN A 48 14.74 7.90 11.65
CA ASN A 48 15.21 9.19 11.13
C ASN A 48 14.44 9.62 9.86
N LEU A 49 14.19 8.70 8.92
CA LEU A 49 13.39 9.00 7.72
C LEU A 49 11.93 9.29 8.07
N GLU A 50 11.35 8.51 8.99
CA GLU A 50 9.96 8.71 9.45
C GLU A 50 9.78 9.98 10.28
N ALA A 51 10.84 10.49 10.91
CA ALA A 51 10.82 11.79 11.58
C ALA A 51 10.88 12.96 10.60
N LYS A 52 11.52 12.80 9.44
CA LYS A 52 11.72 13.86 8.45
C LYS A 52 10.63 13.91 7.39
N TYR A 53 10.06 12.77 7.03
CA TYR A 53 9.17 12.68 5.89
C TYR A 53 7.87 11.96 6.19
N VAL A 54 6.84 12.32 5.44
CA VAL A 54 5.54 11.64 5.46
C VAL A 54 5.04 11.45 4.03
N TRP A 55 4.39 10.32 3.78
CA TRP A 55 3.74 10.04 2.51
C TRP A 55 2.26 10.36 2.60
N VAL A 56 1.74 11.13 1.65
CA VAL A 56 0.30 11.40 1.51
C VAL A 56 -0.21 10.82 0.20
N VAL A 57 -1.43 10.29 0.20
CA VAL A 57 -2.06 9.77 -1.01
C VAL A 57 -2.57 10.93 -1.87
N LEU A 58 -2.26 10.91 -3.17
CA LEU A 58 -2.83 11.82 -4.16
C LEU A 58 -3.99 11.20 -4.95
N ARG A 59 -3.93 9.88 -5.19
CA ARG A 59 -4.90 9.16 -6.03
C ARG A 59 -4.88 7.67 -5.71
N HIS A 60 -6.07 7.07 -5.65
CA HIS A 60 -6.27 5.63 -5.73
C HIS A 60 -7.05 5.33 -7.02
N GLU A 61 -6.67 4.26 -7.70
CA GLU A 61 -7.45 3.59 -8.75
C GLU A 61 -7.64 2.16 -8.28
N VAL A 62 -8.88 1.70 -8.19
CA VAL A 62 -9.21 0.40 -7.61
C VAL A 62 -10.19 -0.33 -8.51
N ASP A 63 -9.82 -1.54 -8.93
CA ASP A 63 -10.73 -2.46 -9.61
C ASP A 63 -11.25 -3.48 -8.59
N TYR A 64 -12.57 -3.57 -8.46
CA TYR A 64 -13.24 -4.58 -7.63
C TYR A 64 -13.73 -5.71 -8.53
N LEU A 65 -13.16 -6.90 -8.37
CA LEU A 65 -13.38 -8.05 -9.27
C LEU A 65 -14.28 -9.12 -8.63
N SER A 66 -14.23 -9.27 -7.31
CA SER A 66 -15.03 -10.25 -6.57
C SER A 66 -15.16 -9.82 -5.11
N SER A 67 -16.27 -10.19 -4.47
CA SER A 67 -16.52 -9.90 -3.06
C SER A 67 -15.74 -10.82 -2.12
N ALA A 68 -15.25 -10.25 -1.01
CA ALA A 68 -14.83 -10.94 0.19
C ALA A 68 -15.99 -11.01 1.20
N ARG A 69 -15.99 -12.02 2.06
CA ARG A 69 -17.03 -12.33 3.05
C ARG A 69 -16.42 -12.63 4.41
N LEU A 70 -17.27 -12.66 5.43
CA LEU A 70 -16.88 -13.00 6.80
C LEU A 70 -16.00 -14.25 6.84
N ASN A 71 -14.91 -14.19 7.63
CA ASN A 71 -13.94 -15.26 7.81
C ASN A 71 -13.12 -15.66 6.57
N ASP A 72 -13.28 -14.97 5.43
CA ASP A 72 -12.36 -15.17 4.31
C ASP A 72 -10.94 -14.78 4.74
N GLU A 73 -9.95 -15.63 4.41
CA GLU A 73 -8.54 -15.28 4.53
C GLU A 73 -8.08 -14.52 3.29
N ILE A 74 -7.60 -13.30 3.51
CA ILE A 74 -7.21 -12.36 2.47
C ILE A 74 -5.70 -12.14 2.51
N THR A 75 -5.07 -12.29 1.36
CA THR A 75 -3.67 -11.89 1.14
C THR A 75 -3.64 -10.57 0.41
N VAL A 76 -3.03 -9.55 1.02
CA VAL A 76 -2.84 -8.22 0.44
C VAL A 76 -1.37 -8.05 0.11
N LYS A 77 -1.03 -8.04 -1.17
CA LYS A 77 0.34 -7.95 -1.66
C LYS A 77 0.57 -6.59 -2.27
N THR A 78 1.68 -5.94 -1.94
CA THR A 78 2.06 -4.63 -2.49
C THR A 78 3.47 -4.66 -3.06
N TRP A 79 3.71 -3.81 -4.04
CA TRP A 79 5.05 -3.47 -4.48
C TRP A 79 5.13 -2.03 -4.97
N ILE A 80 6.34 -1.48 -4.94
CA ILE A 80 6.61 -0.11 -5.37
C ILE A 80 6.84 -0.11 -6.89
N GLY A 81 6.23 0.84 -7.58
CA GLY A 81 6.45 1.12 -8.99
C GLY A 81 7.44 2.26 -9.19
N ASP A 82 7.17 3.12 -10.17
CA ASP A 82 8.05 4.24 -10.49
C ASP A 82 8.05 5.31 -9.38
N SER A 83 9.21 5.90 -9.14
CA SER A 83 9.38 7.01 -8.19
C SER A 83 10.10 8.16 -8.89
N TYR A 84 9.45 9.32 -8.95
CA TYR A 84 9.90 10.47 -9.75
C TYR A 84 9.46 11.79 -9.12
N GLY A 85 10.36 12.78 -9.12
CA GLY A 85 10.07 14.09 -8.54
C GLY A 85 9.67 13.96 -7.07
N VAL A 86 8.42 14.33 -6.75
CA VAL A 86 7.82 14.22 -5.40
C VAL A 86 6.92 12.99 -5.24
N LYS A 87 6.75 12.18 -6.30
CA LYS A 87 5.72 11.14 -6.39
C LYS A 87 6.31 9.73 -6.44
N SER A 88 5.57 8.77 -5.89
CA SER A 88 5.88 7.34 -5.97
C SER A 88 4.61 6.54 -6.26
N GLU A 89 4.68 5.65 -7.24
CA GLU A 89 3.62 4.72 -7.57
C GLU A 89 3.70 3.48 -6.69
N ARG A 90 2.54 2.95 -6.31
CA ARG A 90 2.43 1.69 -5.59
C ARG A 90 1.31 0.87 -6.19
N PHE A 91 1.56 -0.42 -6.36
CA PHE A 91 0.56 -1.38 -6.79
C PHE A 91 0.19 -2.31 -5.64
N VAL A 92 -1.06 -2.76 -5.63
CA VAL A 92 -1.60 -3.71 -4.67
C VAL A 92 -2.46 -4.75 -5.38
N GLU A 93 -2.27 -6.01 -5.04
CA GLU A 93 -3.19 -7.11 -5.35
C GLU A 93 -3.82 -7.61 -4.06
N ILE A 94 -5.13 -7.83 -4.08
CA ILE A 94 -5.89 -8.42 -2.98
C ILE A 94 -6.43 -9.75 -3.47
N LYS A 95 -6.06 -10.83 -2.77
CA LYS A 95 -6.43 -12.20 -3.14
C LYS A 95 -7.15 -12.91 -2.01
N LYS A 96 -8.08 -13.78 -2.40
CA LYS A 96 -8.66 -14.81 -1.54
C LYS A 96 -8.21 -16.18 -2.06
N GLY A 97 -7.35 -16.86 -1.28
CA GLY A 97 -6.56 -17.97 -1.83
C GLY A 97 -5.78 -17.48 -3.07
N ASP A 98 -5.95 -18.18 -4.19
CA ASP A 98 -5.33 -17.79 -5.47
C ASP A 98 -6.15 -16.81 -6.32
N LYS A 99 -7.42 -16.57 -5.95
CA LYS A 99 -8.33 -15.71 -6.73
C LYS A 99 -8.03 -14.24 -6.46
N LEU A 100 -7.69 -13.48 -7.50
CA LEU A 100 -7.65 -12.02 -7.43
C LEU A 100 -9.06 -11.46 -7.26
N ILE A 101 -9.29 -10.71 -6.18
CA ILE A 101 -10.59 -10.15 -5.85
C ILE A 101 -10.63 -8.63 -5.99
N ALA A 102 -9.49 -7.96 -5.89
CA ALA A 102 -9.33 -6.56 -6.24
C ALA A 102 -7.86 -6.26 -6.57
N ASN A 103 -7.63 -5.20 -7.33
CA ASN A 103 -6.30 -4.62 -7.52
C ASN A 103 -6.38 -3.10 -7.32
N ALA A 104 -5.25 -2.48 -6.99
CA ALA A 104 -5.18 -1.03 -6.87
C ALA A 104 -3.84 -0.45 -7.32
N LYS A 105 -3.89 0.73 -7.93
CA LYS A 105 -2.75 1.63 -8.12
C LYS A 105 -2.92 2.86 -7.24
N THR A 106 -1.89 3.22 -6.50
CA THR A 106 -1.87 4.41 -5.64
C THR A 106 -0.71 5.32 -6.01
N ILE A 107 -0.99 6.62 -6.12
CA ILE A 107 0.04 7.65 -6.27
C ILE A 107 0.24 8.31 -4.91
N TRP A 108 1.47 8.23 -4.40
CA TRP A 108 1.88 8.85 -3.14
C TRP A 108 2.73 10.08 -3.41
N CYS A 109 2.65 11.09 -2.55
CA CYS A 109 3.50 12.27 -2.56
C CYS A 109 4.31 12.34 -1.26
N LEU A 110 5.62 12.52 -1.38
CA LEU A 110 6.49 12.75 -0.24
C LEU A 110 6.39 14.21 0.20
N LEU A 111 6.12 14.41 1.49
CA LEU A 111 6.16 15.71 2.13
C LEU A 111 7.30 15.75 3.15
N ASP A 112 7.89 16.93 3.31
CA ASP A 112 8.65 17.25 4.53
C ASP A 112 7.68 17.30 5.71
N LYS A 113 7.98 16.55 6.78
CA LYS A 113 7.04 16.33 7.89
C LYS A 113 6.88 17.57 8.79
N MET A 114 7.85 18.47 8.81
CA MET A 114 7.77 19.70 9.61
C MET A 114 6.94 20.77 8.89
N THR A 115 7.18 20.95 7.60
CA THR A 115 6.55 22.01 6.80
C THR A 115 5.28 21.57 6.10
N MET A 116 5.04 20.26 6.00
CA MET A 116 3.94 19.62 5.26
C MET A 116 3.89 20.01 3.77
N LYS A 117 5.03 20.40 3.19
CA LYS A 117 5.17 20.77 1.78
C LYS A 117 5.74 19.62 0.96
N PRO A 118 5.33 19.45 -0.31
CA PRO A 118 5.92 18.47 -1.21
C PRO A 118 7.43 18.65 -1.33
N VAL A 119 8.17 17.55 -1.21
CA VAL A 119 9.63 17.53 -1.32
C VAL A 119 10.04 16.50 -2.35
N ARG A 120 11.08 16.82 -3.13
CA ARG A 120 11.64 15.85 -4.08
C ARG A 120 12.14 14.65 -3.29
N ILE A 121 11.83 13.45 -3.75
CA ILE A 121 12.25 12.20 -3.09
C ILE A 121 13.78 12.18 -3.04
N PRO A 122 14.39 12.17 -1.83
CA PRO A 122 15.83 12.10 -1.66
C PRO A 122 16.42 10.83 -2.26
N SER A 123 17.69 10.88 -2.69
CA SER A 123 18.39 9.74 -3.29
C SER A 123 18.49 8.53 -2.34
N GLU A 124 18.59 8.76 -1.03
CA GLU A 124 18.55 7.69 -0.02
C GLU A 124 17.20 6.95 -0.02
N ILE A 125 16.07 7.67 -0.17
CA ILE A 125 14.75 7.07 -0.26
C ILE A 125 14.58 6.37 -1.61
N ILE A 126 15.01 6.97 -2.72
CA ILE A 126 15.00 6.31 -4.04
C ILE A 126 15.70 4.95 -3.99
N LYS A 127 16.90 4.87 -3.37
CA LYS A 127 17.65 3.62 -3.24
C LYS A 127 16.89 2.56 -2.44
N ILE A 128 16.19 2.97 -1.38
CA ILE A 128 15.34 2.06 -0.59
C ILE A 128 14.19 1.52 -1.45
N LEU A 129 13.48 2.42 -2.14
CA LEU A 129 12.32 2.08 -2.98
C LEU A 129 12.68 1.20 -4.18
N GLN A 130 13.88 1.37 -4.75
CA GLN A 130 14.35 0.69 -5.96
C GLN A 130 15.23 -0.55 -5.69
N SER A 131 15.38 -0.98 -4.43
CA SER A 131 16.40 -1.94 -4.01
C SER A 131 16.35 -3.36 -4.62
N ASP A 132 15.61 -3.61 -5.71
CA ASP A 132 15.71 -4.81 -6.56
C ASP A 132 15.39 -4.52 -8.05
N SER A 133 16.21 -3.67 -8.70
CA SER A 133 16.36 -3.67 -10.16
C SER A 133 17.77 -4.11 -10.51
N ASN A 134 18.00 -5.43 -10.50
CA ASN A 134 19.05 -6.12 -11.24
C ASN A 134 18.55 -7.52 -11.59
#